data_AF-A0A933TBS8-F1
#
_entry.id   AF-A0A933TBS8-F1
#
_cell.length_a   1.000
_cell.length_b   1.000
_cell.length_c   1.000
_cell.angle_alpha   90.00
_cell.angle_beta   90.00
_cell.angle_gamma   90.00
#
_symmetry.space_group_name_H-M   'P 1'
#
loop_
_entity.id
_entity.type
_entity.pdbx_description
1 polymer ?
#
loop_
_entity_poly.entity_id
_entity_poly.type
_entity_poly.pdbx_seq_one_letter_code
_entity_poly.pdbx_strand_id
1 'polypeptide(L)' 'MIRLHKLNGGEVVINAELIESLEPGPQTTVSLATGNRFLVRESADEVTAKVLEYRRAVNSSGKAVNPIAGYRKE' A
#
# COMPACT_ATOMS: atom_id res chain seq x y z
N MET A 1 -3.26 5.29 -5.36
CA MET A 1 -2.17 5.02 -6.33
C MET A 1 -0.86 5.03 -5.57
N ILE A 2 0.03 4.06 -5.80
CA ILE A 2 1.38 4.02 -5.21
C ILE A 2 2.44 3.99 -6.31
N ARG A 3 3.60 4.61 -6.07
CA ARG A 3 4.74 4.67 -7.00
C ARG A 3 5.81 3.66 -6.62
N LEU A 4 6.26 2.89 -7.60
CA LEU A 4 7.30 1.87 -7.50
C LEU A 4 8.33 2.02 -8.64
N HIS A 5 9.51 1.42 -8.47
CA HIS A 5 10.58 1.49 -9.46
C HIS A 5 10.83 0.13 -10.09
N LYS A 6 10.71 0.07 -11.41
CA LYS A 6 11.05 -1.14 -12.17
C LYS A 6 12.56 -1.35 -12.17
N LEU A 7 12.98 -2.58 -12.46
CA LEU A 7 14.41 -2.92 -12.51
C LEU A 7 15.18 -2.14 -13.60
N ASN A 8 14.51 -1.81 -14.71
CA ASN A 8 15.08 -1.03 -15.80
C ASN A 8 15.28 0.47 -15.50
N GLY A 9 15.03 0.91 -14.26
CA GLY A 9 15.16 2.31 -13.84
C GLY A 9 13.97 3.20 -14.19
N GLY A 10 12.96 2.66 -14.88
CA GLY A 10 11.68 3.35 -15.09
C GLY A 10 10.79 3.28 -13.86
N GLU A 11 9.88 4.23 -13.74
CA GLU A 11 8.87 4.24 -12.70
C GLU A 11 7.57 3.58 -13.16
N VAL A 12 6.78 3.08 -12.20
CA VAL A 12 5.40 2.67 -12.42
C VAL A 12 4.53 3.16 -11.28
N VAL A 13 3.34 3.65 -11.62
CA VAL A 13 2.31 4.03 -10.65
C VAL A 13 1.16 3.05 -10.80
N ILE A 14 0.86 2.30 -9.74
CA ILE A 14 -0.16 1.26 -9.74
C ILE A 14 -1.27 1.54 -8.73
N ASN A 15 -2.45 0.97 -8.96
CA ASN A 15 -3.53 1.01 -7.99
C ASN A 15 -3.23 0.05 -6.84
N ALA A 16 -3.18 0.55 -5.61
CA ALA A 16 -2.89 -0.24 -4.42
C ALA A 16 -3.99 -1.27 -4.10
N GLU A 17 -5.25 -0.95 -4.39
CA GLU A 17 -6.38 -1.87 -4.13
C GLU A 17 -6.46 -3.00 -5.16
N LEU A 18 -5.68 -2.95 -6.25
CA LEU A 18 -5.59 -4.03 -7.24
C LEU A 18 -4.39 -4.94 -6.99
N ILE A 19 -3.53 -4.65 -6.01
CA ILE A 19 -2.43 -5.55 -5.66
C ILE A 19 -3.03 -6.80 -5.03
N GLU A 20 -2.83 -7.93 -5.69
CA GLU A 20 -3.33 -9.23 -5.24
C GLU A 20 -2.30 -9.91 -4.34
N SER A 21 -1.03 -9.90 -4.75
CA SER A 21 0.04 -10.54 -3.99
C SER A 21 1.40 -9.87 -4.21
N LEU A 22 2.27 -10.03 -3.20
CA LEU A 22 3.68 -9.67 -3.23
C LEU A 22 4.49 -10.93 -2.99
N GLU A 23 5.37 -11.27 -3.94
CA GLU A 23 6.27 -12.41 -3.84
C GLU A 23 7.68 -11.89 -3.56
N PRO A 24 8.23 -12.11 -2.35
CA PRO A 24 9.60 -11.75 -2.03
C PRO A 24 10.60 -12.62 -2.81
N GLY A 25 11.74 -12.03 -3.16
CA GLY A 25 12.84 -12.70 -3.85
C GLY A 25 14.06 -11.78 -3.89
N PRO A 26 15.05 -12.03 -4.77
CA PRO A 26 16.14 -11.07 -5.00
C PRO A 26 15.62 -9.70 -5.48
N GLN A 27 14.41 -9.70 -6.07
CA GLN A 27 13.58 -8.55 -6.39
C GLN A 27 12.13 -8.94 -6.10
N THR A 28 11.30 -7.97 -5.72
CA THR A 28 9.90 -8.26 -5.40
C THR A 28 9.07 -8.33 -6.66
N THR A 29 8.25 -9.36 -6.79
CA THR A 29 7.21 -9.42 -7.83
C THR A 29 5.88 -8.95 -7.24
N VAL A 30 5.29 -7.93 -7.88
CA VAL A 30 3.97 -7.40 -7.55
C VAL A 30 2.98 -7.94 -8.58
N SER A 31 2.04 -8.78 -8.14
CA SER A 31 0.97 -9.29 -8.99
C SER A 31 -0.31 -8.50 -8.74
N LEU A 32 -0.95 -8.04 -9.82
CA LEU A 32 -2.25 -7.37 -9.76
C LEU A 32 -3.37 -8.35 -10.08
N ALA A 33 -4.56 -8.10 -9.51
CA ALA A 33 -5.79 -8.86 -9.77
C ALA A 33 -6.22 -8.85 -11.25
N THR A 34 -5.64 -7.97 -12.07
CA THR A 34 -5.86 -7.94 -13.52
C THR A 34 -4.99 -8.95 -14.29
N GLY A 35 -4.12 -9.70 -13.60
CA GLY A 35 -3.11 -10.58 -14.20
C GLY A 35 -1.80 -9.90 -14.58
N ASN A 36 -1.69 -8.58 -14.41
CA ASN A 36 -0.45 -7.84 -14.68
C ASN A 36 0.58 -8.09 -13.57
N ARG A 37 1.86 -8.21 -13.94
CA ARG A 37 2.96 -8.43 -13.00
C ARG A 37 4.10 -7.42 -13.19
N PHE A 38 4.68 -6.97 -12.09
CA PHE A 38 5.79 -6.03 -12.08
C PHE A 38 6.93 -6.53 -11.20
N LEU A 39 8.13 -6.57 -11.76
CA LEU A 39 9.36 -6.72 -10.99
C LEU A 39 9.85 -5.34 -10.56
N VAL A 40 9.93 -5.13 -9.25
CA VAL A 40 10.28 -3.84 -8.65
C VAL A 40 11.51 -3.93 -7.77
N ARG A 41 12.16 -2.77 -7.56
CA ARG A 41 13.36 -2.67 -6.72
C ARG A 41 13.03 -2.66 -5.24
N GLU A 42 11.83 -2.19 -4.90
CA GLU A 42 11.32 -2.22 -3.54
C GLU A 42 11.18 -3.64 -3.04
N SER A 43 11.52 -3.86 -1.77
CA SER A 43 11.19 -5.06 -1.02
C SER A 43 9.67 -5.18 -0.79
N ALA A 44 9.19 -6.39 -0.50
CA ALA A 44 7.78 -6.62 -0.18
C ALA A 44 7.31 -5.76 1.02
N ASP A 45 8.18 -5.53 2.01
CA ASP A 45 7.89 -4.69 3.17
C ASP A 45 7.76 -3.21 2.81
N GLU A 46 8.63 -2.69 1.93
CA GLU A 46 8.53 -1.31 1.44
C GLU A 46 7.26 -1.09 0.61
N VAL A 47 6.89 -2.04 -0.24
CA VAL A 47 5.63 -1.98 -1.00
C VAL A 47 4.45 -2.00 -0.03
N THR A 48 4.48 -2.88 0.98
CA THR A 48 3.43 -2.96 2.01
C THR A 48 3.31 -1.66 2.79
N ALA A 49 4.43 -1.04 3.18
CA ALA A 49 4.42 0.25 3.87
C ALA A 49 3.76 1.35 3.02
N LYS A 50 4.07 1.42 1.72
CA LYS A 50 3.42 2.36 0.78
C LYS A 50 1.92 2.11 0.65
N VAL A 51 1.49 0.84 0.62
CA VAL A 51 0.06 0.47 0.59
C VAL A 51 -0.62 0.92 1.89
N LEU A 52 0.00 0.68 3.04
CA LEU A 52 -0.54 1.10 4.34
C LEU A 52 -0.64 2.63 4.45
N GLU A 53 0.37 3.36 3.98
CA GLU A 53 0.34 4.83 3.92
C GLU A 53 -0.81 5.32 3.05
N TYR A 54 -0.98 4.76 1.85
CA TYR A 54 -2.11 5.07 0.98
C TYR A 54 -3.45 4.79 1.66
N ARG A 55 -3.62 3.62 2.29
CA ARG A 55 -4.86 3.27 2.99
C ARG A 55 -5.13 4.16 4.19
N ARG A 56 -4.09 4.56 4.93
CA ARG A 56 -4.21 5.54 6.01
C ARG A 56 -4.67 6.88 5.45
N ALA A 57 -4.06 7.37 4.36
CA ALA A 57 -4.47 8.62 3.75
C ALA A 57 -5.95 8.58 3.29
N VAL A 58 -6.36 7.51 2.61
CA VAL A 58 -7.76 7.32 2.17
C VAL A 58 -8.74 7.22 3.35
N ASN A 59 -8.36 6.52 4.43
CA ASN A 59 -9.24 6.33 5.60
C ASN A 59 -9.14 7.47 6.63
N SER A 60 -8.10 8.30 6.59
CA SER A 60 -7.85 9.39 7.55
C SER A 60 -8.86 10.53 7.46
N SER A 61 -9.62 10.62 6.36
CA SER A 61 -10.79 11.51 6.28
C SER A 61 -11.97 11.05 7.14
N GLY A 62 -11.96 9.80 7.62
CA GLY A 62 -12.81 9.36 8.73
C GLY A 62 -12.07 9.55 10.04
N LYS A 63 -12.31 10.67 10.74
CA LYS A 63 -11.87 10.79 12.14
C LYS A 63 -12.37 9.55 12.89
N ALA A 64 -11.47 8.81 13.53
CA ALA A 64 -11.88 7.84 14.53
C ALA A 64 -12.62 8.64 15.63
N VAL A 65 -13.95 8.58 15.61
CA VAL A 65 -14.77 9.19 16.64
C VAL A 65 -14.46 8.43 17.91
N ASN A 66 -13.86 9.09 18.89
CA ASN A 66 -13.72 8.52 20.23
C ASN A 66 -15.12 8.56 20.88
N PRO A 67 -15.82 7.41 21.03
CA PRO A 67 -17.21 7.41 21.50
C PRO A 67 -17.36 7.80 22.98
N ILE A 68 -16.24 7.88 23.72
CA ILE A 68 -16.21 8.31 25.11
C ILE A 68 -15.57 9.70 25.29
N ALA A 69 -15.33 10.43 24.19
CA ALA A 69 -14.91 11.83 24.28
C ALA A 69 -16.02 12.66 24.95
N GLY A 70 -15.81 13.00 26.22
CA GLY A 70 -16.78 13.75 27.04
C GLY A 70 -17.47 12.94 28.13
N TYR A 71 -17.23 11.62 28.23
CA TYR A 71 -17.74 10.85 29.37
C TYR A 71 -17.00 11.24 30.65
N ARG A 72 -17.70 11.89 31.60
CA ARG A 72 -17.27 12.00 32.99
C ARG A 72 -17.99 10.94 33.80
N LYS A 73 -17.21 10.19 34.56
CA LYS A 73 -17.71 9.34 35.63
C LYS A 73 -17.80 10.21 36.89
N GLU A 74 -19.01 10.44 37.37
CA GLU A 74 -19.29 10.99 38.71
C GLU A 74 -19.13 9.90 39.77
#